data_AF-A0A7S0FIG9-F1
#
_entry.id   AF-A0A7S0FIG9-F1
#
_cell.length_a   1.000
_cell.length_b   1.000
_cell.length_c   1.000
_cell.angle_alpha   90.00
_cell.angle_beta   90.00
_cell.angle_gamma   90.00
#
_symmetry.space_group_name_H-M   'P 1'
#
loop_
_entity.id
_entity.type
_entity.pdbx_description
1 polymer ?
#
loop_
_entity_poly.entity_id
_entity_poly.type
_entity_poly.pdbx_seq_one_letter_code
_entity_poly.pdbx_strand_id
1 'polypeptide(L)'
;VGVPVSWVTVQYMVAEAQYGGRITDDLDRELFITYTAKWFCDDIFKQSFTFNNYNSDYNYKIPEGTEIQQFREAIETIPPVDSPLIFGLHPNADLTYRLKEAAEMIATIVETQPKDSGGAGGKSMDDIVKEQALDLLSKMPPDFVEEIFRAQITKLKGPPATTDKGFSAPLNIFLFQELQRLQNIIAIVRVNLKSIAA
;
A
#
# COMPACT_ATOMS: atom_id res chain seq x y z
N VAL A 1 23.57 33.86 28.20
CA VAL A 1 24.05 32.46 28.25
C VAL A 1 23.31 31.73 27.15
N GLY A 2 23.83 31.78 25.94
CA GLY A 2 22.96 31.75 24.75
C GLY A 2 23.72 31.37 23.49
N VAL A 3 23.82 30.07 23.26
CA VAL A 3 23.95 29.58 21.89
C VAL A 3 22.51 29.31 21.43
N PRO A 4 22.05 29.89 20.31
CA PRO A 4 20.74 29.58 19.77
C PRO A 4 20.65 28.09 19.44
N VAL A 5 19.47 27.51 19.61
CA VAL A 5 19.24 26.09 19.31
C VAL A 5 19.53 25.85 17.82
N SER A 6 20.46 24.95 17.53
CA SER A 6 20.71 24.49 16.17
C SER A 6 19.66 23.44 15.81
N TRP A 7 18.56 23.86 15.18
CA TRP A 7 17.51 22.95 14.73
C TRP A 7 18.03 21.88 13.78
N VAL A 8 18.97 22.23 12.88
CA VAL A 8 19.64 21.26 11.99
C VAL A 8 20.30 20.15 12.80
N THR A 9 20.96 20.47 13.91
CA THR A 9 21.59 19.48 14.78
C THR A 9 20.54 18.62 15.48
N VAL A 10 19.48 19.21 16.03
CA VAL A 10 18.41 18.48 16.72
C VAL A 10 17.70 17.53 15.76
N GLN A 11 17.33 18.03 14.58
CA GLN A 11 16.65 17.27 13.54
C GLN A 11 17.51 16.09 13.09
N TYR A 12 18.82 16.31 12.85
CA TYR A 12 19.74 15.25 12.51
C TYR A 12 19.87 14.21 13.64
N MET A 13 20.03 14.65 14.89
CA MET A 13 20.16 13.73 16.02
C MET A 13 18.94 12.82 16.18
N VAL A 14 17.73 13.36 15.96
CA VAL A 14 16.49 12.58 16.06
C VAL A 14 16.27 11.71 14.82
N ALA A 15 16.22 12.33 13.64
CA ALA A 15 15.85 11.67 12.39
C ALA A 15 16.89 10.64 11.94
N GLU A 16 18.18 11.00 12.02
CA GLU A 16 19.27 10.25 11.42
C GLU A 16 19.99 9.38 12.46
N ALA A 17 20.43 9.97 13.57
CA ALA A 17 21.27 9.26 14.53
C ALA A 17 20.47 8.29 15.43
N GLN A 18 19.33 8.73 15.98
CA GLN A 18 18.56 7.93 16.93
C GLN A 18 17.66 6.90 16.26
N TYR A 19 16.92 7.31 15.22
CA TYR A 19 15.91 6.48 14.56
C TYR A 19 16.27 6.08 13.13
N GLY A 20 17.20 6.76 12.46
CA GLY A 20 17.52 6.52 11.05
C GLY A 20 17.95 5.09 10.76
N GLY A 21 18.74 4.47 11.65
CA GLY A 21 19.14 3.06 11.51
C GLY A 21 18.02 2.02 11.73
N ARG A 22 16.84 2.44 12.19
CA ARG A 22 15.65 1.58 12.37
C ARG A 22 14.69 1.66 11.19
N ILE A 23 14.84 2.69 10.35
CA ILE A 23 14.00 2.91 9.17
C ILE A 23 14.75 2.30 7.99
N THR A 24 14.11 1.36 7.29
CA THR A 24 14.75 0.59 6.21
C THR A 24 14.35 1.07 4.81
N ASP A 25 13.17 1.69 4.69
CA ASP A 25 12.68 2.25 3.44
C ASP A 25 13.09 3.73 3.32
N ASP A 26 13.56 4.12 2.14
CA ASP A 26 14.06 5.47 1.89
C ASP A 26 12.94 6.53 1.95
N LEU A 27 11.71 6.17 1.55
CA LEU A 27 10.56 7.08 1.62
C LEU A 27 10.08 7.24 3.06
N ASP A 28 10.09 6.17 3.85
CA ASP A 28 9.80 6.27 5.30
C ASP A 28 10.81 7.17 6.01
N ARG A 29 12.08 7.14 5.59
CA ARG A 29 13.13 8.01 6.13
C ARG A 29 12.90 9.46 5.74
N GLU A 30 12.59 9.74 4.48
CA GLU A 30 12.25 11.08 4.00
C GLU A 30 11.02 11.65 4.73
N LEU A 31 9.99 10.81 4.93
CA LEU A 31 8.81 11.17 5.70
C LEU A 31 9.18 11.53 7.15
N PHE A 32 10.02 10.74 7.81
CA PHE A 32 10.44 10.99 9.19
C PHE A 32 11.26 12.27 9.34
N ILE A 33 12.16 12.55 8.41
CA ILE A 33 12.90 13.83 8.32
C ILE A 33 11.91 14.99 8.17
N THR A 34 10.88 14.82 7.33
CA THR A 34 9.86 15.85 7.09
C THR A 34 9.06 16.16 8.37
N TYR A 35 8.63 15.15 9.13
CA TYR A 35 7.99 15.38 10.44
C TYR A 35 8.92 16.11 11.41
N THR A 36 10.17 15.66 11.47
CA THR A 36 11.17 16.25 12.37
C THR A 36 11.42 17.71 12.02
N ALA A 37 11.51 18.06 10.74
CA ALA A 37 11.64 19.43 10.27
C ALA A 37 10.40 20.29 10.57
N LYS A 38 9.20 19.71 10.42
CA LYS A 38 7.93 20.41 10.67
C LYS A 38 7.73 20.76 12.15
N TRP A 39 8.11 19.85 13.06
CA TRP A 39 7.84 20.02 14.49
C TRP A 39 9.01 20.62 15.28
N PHE A 40 10.25 20.30 14.93
CA PHE A 40 11.42 20.86 15.62
C PHE A 40 11.90 22.12 14.91
N CYS A 41 11.18 23.22 15.15
CA CYS A 41 11.51 24.57 14.68
C CYS A 41 11.10 25.62 15.73
N ASP A 42 11.52 26.88 15.58
CA ASP A 42 11.24 27.94 16.55
C ASP A 42 9.74 28.18 16.79
N ASP A 43 8.89 27.79 15.84
CA ASP A 43 7.43 27.90 16.00
C ASP A 43 6.91 27.10 17.18
N ILE A 44 7.59 26.02 17.60
CA ILE A 44 7.17 25.17 18.73
C ILE A 44 7.11 25.93 20.06
N PHE A 45 7.85 27.04 20.18
CA PHE A 45 7.87 27.87 21.38
C PHE A 45 6.77 28.94 21.38
N LYS A 46 6.00 29.09 20.30
CA LYS A 46 4.89 30.04 20.22
C LYS A 46 3.69 29.48 20.97
N GLN A 47 3.02 30.30 21.77
CA GLN A 47 1.79 29.90 22.49
C GLN A 47 0.63 29.54 21.54
N SER A 48 0.68 30.01 20.29
CA SER A 48 -0.28 29.65 19.24
C SER A 48 0.05 28.34 18.53
N PHE A 49 1.16 27.68 18.85
CA PHE A 49 1.58 26.44 18.19
C PHE A 49 0.64 25.29 18.53
N THR A 50 0.25 24.57 17.49
CA THR A 50 -0.56 23.36 17.56
C THR A 50 0.00 22.33 16.60
N PHE A 51 -0.06 21.04 16.96
CA PHE A 51 0.36 19.96 16.06
C PHE A 51 -0.65 19.77 14.91
N ASN A 52 -1.91 20.16 15.10
CA ASN A 52 -2.92 20.24 14.06
C ASN A 52 -2.96 21.65 13.42
N ASN A 53 -2.94 21.70 12.09
CA ASN A 53 -3.06 22.92 11.29
C ASN A 53 -4.42 23.00 10.54
N TYR A 54 -5.44 22.33 11.07
CA TYR A 54 -6.79 22.25 10.49
C TYR A 54 -7.84 22.57 11.56
N ASN A 55 -9.02 23.00 11.12
CA ASN A 55 -10.13 23.27 12.03
C ASN A 55 -10.59 21.96 12.68
N SER A 56 -10.51 21.89 14.01
CA SER A 56 -10.82 20.70 14.80
C SER A 56 -11.41 21.11 16.15
N ASP A 57 -12.26 20.25 16.70
CA ASP A 57 -12.84 20.41 18.03
C ASP A 57 -11.77 20.36 19.13
N TYR A 58 -10.64 19.70 18.88
CA TYR A 58 -9.50 19.62 19.80
C TYR A 58 -8.22 20.13 19.13
N ASN A 59 -7.48 20.96 19.87
CA ASN A 59 -6.19 21.49 19.43
C ASN A 59 -5.07 20.86 20.25
N TYR A 60 -4.18 20.14 19.56
CA TYR A 60 -3.05 19.46 20.18
C TYR A 60 -1.95 20.49 20.47
N LYS A 61 -1.99 21.04 21.68
CA LYS A 61 -1.04 22.04 22.17
C LYS A 61 -0.01 21.39 23.11
N ILE A 62 1.11 22.08 23.30
CA ILE A 62 2.09 21.70 24.31
C ILE A 62 1.59 22.22 25.66
N PRO A 63 1.38 21.35 26.68
CA PRO A 63 0.94 21.80 27.99
C PRO A 63 1.96 22.72 28.65
N GLU A 64 1.49 23.85 29.18
CA GLU A 64 2.31 24.76 29.98
C GLU A 64 2.32 24.27 31.44
N GLY A 65 3.40 23.58 31.81
CA GLY A 65 3.56 23.05 33.15
C GLY A 65 5.04 22.85 33.49
N THR A 66 5.34 22.88 34.78
CA THR A 66 6.67 22.52 35.30
C THR A 66 6.64 21.18 36.02
N GLU A 67 5.46 20.75 36.48
CA GLU A 67 5.29 19.52 37.24
C GLU A 67 4.67 18.41 36.39
N ILE A 68 5.10 17.17 36.65
CA ILE A 68 4.63 15.97 35.94
C ILE A 68 3.10 15.84 36.00
N GLN A 69 2.49 16.20 37.13
CA GLN A 69 1.05 16.08 37.33
C GLN A 69 0.25 16.94 36.33
N GLN A 70 0.73 18.14 36.03
CA GLN A 70 0.10 19.03 35.05
C GLN A 70 0.12 18.44 33.64
N PHE A 71 1.22 17.79 33.26
CA PHE A 71 1.30 17.09 31.97
C PHE A 71 0.37 15.88 31.92
N ARG A 72 0.21 15.13 33.03
CA ARG A 72 -0.72 14.00 33.10
C ARG A 72 -2.17 14.45 32.94
N GLU A 73 -2.57 15.47 33.69
CA GLU A 73 -3.90 16.06 33.60
C GLU A 73 -4.19 16.56 32.18
N ALA A 74 -3.21 17.17 31.50
CA ALA A 74 -3.36 17.59 30.12
C ALA A 74 -3.55 16.40 29.15
N ILE A 75 -2.80 15.30 29.33
CA ILE A 75 -2.95 14.08 28.52
C ILE A 75 -4.35 13.48 28.69
N GLU A 76 -4.92 13.52 29.90
CA GLU A 76 -6.29 13.05 30.16
C GLU A 76 -7.37 13.87 29.44
N THR A 77 -7.06 15.09 28.98
CA THR A 77 -7.98 15.90 28.16
C THR A 77 -7.96 15.54 26.67
N ILE A 78 -6.97 14.78 26.20
CA ILE A 78 -6.82 14.43 24.79
C ILE A 78 -7.95 13.45 24.40
N PRO A 79 -8.61 13.65 23.24
CA PRO A 79 -9.62 12.72 22.76
C PRO A 79 -9.07 11.29 22.61
N PRO A 80 -9.85 10.25 22.97
CA PRO A 80 -9.41 8.86 22.83
C PRO A 80 -9.35 8.40 21.36
N VAL A 81 -9.97 9.15 20.44
CA VAL A 81 -10.00 8.86 19.02
C VAL A 81 -9.43 10.06 18.27
N ASP A 82 -8.27 9.84 17.65
CA ASP A 82 -7.58 10.86 16.87
C ASP A 82 -8.06 10.88 15.42
N SER A 83 -8.15 12.08 14.85
CA SER A 83 -8.44 12.23 13.42
C SER A 83 -7.21 11.85 12.58
N PRO A 84 -7.35 11.13 11.44
CA PRO A 84 -6.22 10.82 10.56
C PRO A 84 -5.41 12.05 10.11
N LEU A 85 -6.06 13.21 10.10
CA LEU A 85 -5.44 14.49 9.75
C LEU A 85 -4.29 14.90 10.68
N ILE A 86 -4.29 14.48 11.96
CA ILE A 86 -3.18 14.78 12.88
C ILE A 86 -1.88 14.12 12.41
N PHE A 87 -2.01 12.94 11.80
CA PHE A 87 -0.93 12.19 11.19
C PHE A 87 -0.66 12.66 9.75
N GLY A 88 -1.31 13.71 9.25
CA GLY A 88 -1.15 14.16 7.86
C GLY A 88 -1.83 13.26 6.83
N LEU A 89 -2.71 12.34 7.25
CA LEU A 89 -3.45 11.46 6.37
C LEU A 89 -4.78 12.08 5.95
N HIS A 90 -5.26 11.73 4.76
CA HIS A 90 -6.59 12.11 4.30
C HIS A 90 -7.67 11.40 5.17
N PRO A 91 -8.83 12.04 5.45
CA PRO A 91 -9.90 11.42 6.26
C PRO A 91 -10.37 10.04 5.77
N ASN A 92 -10.24 9.74 4.47
CA ASN A 92 -10.53 8.42 3.89
C ASN A 92 -9.64 7.28 4.43
N ALA A 93 -8.53 7.60 5.09
CA ALA A 93 -7.70 6.59 5.77
C ALA A 93 -8.49 5.87 6.86
N ASP A 94 -9.37 6.56 7.59
CA ASP A 94 -10.25 5.95 8.60
C ASP A 94 -11.24 4.98 7.95
N LEU A 95 -11.84 5.36 6.82
CA LEU A 95 -12.73 4.48 6.07
C LEU A 95 -11.99 3.21 5.59
N THR A 96 -10.78 3.38 5.07
CA THR A 96 -9.95 2.27 4.57
C THR A 96 -9.58 1.32 5.71
N TYR A 97 -9.19 1.86 6.86
CA TYR A 97 -8.90 1.10 8.07
C TYR A 97 -10.12 0.28 8.53
N ARG A 98 -11.28 0.92 8.67
CA ARG A 98 -12.52 0.25 9.10
C ARG A 98 -12.98 -0.84 8.12
N LEU A 99 -12.83 -0.60 6.82
CA LEU A 99 -13.15 -1.61 5.80
C LEU A 99 -12.24 -2.83 5.93
N LYS A 100 -10.94 -2.61 6.17
CA LYS A 100 -9.98 -3.69 6.38
C LYS A 100 -10.30 -4.50 7.64
N GLU A 101 -10.54 -3.82 8.77
CA GLU A 101 -10.91 -4.46 10.04
C GLU A 101 -12.21 -5.28 9.91
N ALA A 102 -13.23 -4.73 9.24
CA ALA A 102 -14.48 -5.45 8.98
C ALA A 102 -14.26 -6.68 8.08
N ALA A 103 -13.44 -6.57 7.04
CA ALA A 103 -13.11 -7.69 6.16
C ALA A 103 -12.34 -8.79 6.90
N GLU A 104 -11.37 -8.43 7.74
CA GLU A 104 -10.61 -9.36 8.58
C GLU A 104 -11.51 -10.08 9.60
N MET A 105 -12.44 -9.35 10.22
CA MET A 105 -13.44 -9.93 11.12
C MET A 105 -14.36 -10.92 10.39
N ILE A 106 -14.86 -10.57 9.20
CA ILE A 106 -15.70 -11.47 8.40
C ILE A 106 -14.91 -12.71 7.97
N ALA A 107 -13.66 -12.55 7.53
CA ALA A 107 -12.79 -13.67 7.17
C ALA A 107 -12.59 -14.61 8.37
N THR A 108 -12.32 -14.06 9.55
CA THR A 108 -12.17 -14.84 10.79
C THR A 108 -13.46 -15.59 11.14
N ILE A 109 -14.63 -14.96 10.96
CA ILE A 109 -15.93 -15.63 11.17
C ILE A 109 -16.10 -16.79 10.19
N VAL A 110 -15.79 -16.60 8.91
CA VAL A 110 -15.89 -17.65 7.89
C VAL A 110 -14.92 -18.80 8.19
N GLU A 111 -13.70 -18.50 8.64
CA GLU A 111 -12.69 -19.52 8.98
C GLU A 111 -13.07 -20.35 10.22
N THR A 112 -13.77 -19.75 11.18
CA THR A 112 -14.23 -20.42 12.40
C THR A 112 -15.55 -21.19 12.22
N GLN A 113 -16.26 -21.00 11.10
CA GLN A 113 -17.50 -21.75 10.84
C GLN A 113 -17.22 -23.25 10.67
N PRO A 114 -18.00 -24.13 11.33
CA PRO A 114 -17.86 -25.57 11.16
C PRO A 114 -18.17 -25.96 9.71
N LYS A 115 -17.17 -26.51 9.02
CA LYS A 115 -17.27 -26.91 7.60
C LYS A 115 -18.21 -28.11 7.36
N ASP A 116 -18.67 -28.76 8.43
CA ASP A 116 -19.51 -29.97 8.40
C ASP A 116 -21.02 -29.71 8.50
N SER A 117 -21.49 -28.46 8.60
CA SER A 117 -22.93 -28.15 8.75
C SER A 117 -23.53 -27.43 7.53
N GLY A 118 -23.41 -28.03 6.34
CA GLY A 118 -24.07 -27.57 5.11
C GLY A 118 -25.06 -28.61 4.57
N GLY A 119 -26.36 -28.27 4.54
CA GLY A 119 -27.48 -29.16 4.24
C GLY A 119 -27.46 -29.82 2.85
N ALA A 120 -28.12 -30.97 2.78
CA ALA A 120 -28.16 -31.92 1.66
C ALA A 120 -28.98 -31.46 0.41
N GLY A 121 -28.89 -30.19 0.00
CA GLY A 121 -29.83 -29.61 -0.99
C GLY A 121 -29.24 -28.69 -2.06
N GLY A 122 -27.92 -28.61 -2.23
CA GLY A 122 -27.26 -27.77 -3.24
C GLY A 122 -26.20 -28.51 -4.06
N LYS A 123 -25.69 -27.88 -5.14
CA LYS A 123 -24.50 -28.35 -5.86
C LYS A 123 -23.35 -28.56 -4.86
N SER A 124 -22.57 -29.63 -5.02
CA SER A 124 -21.37 -29.83 -4.20
C SER A 124 -20.42 -28.65 -4.36
N MET A 125 -19.62 -28.35 -3.34
CA MET A 125 -18.53 -27.37 -3.47
C MET A 125 -17.63 -27.72 -4.66
N ASP A 126 -17.38 -29.01 -4.89
CA ASP A 126 -16.61 -29.50 -6.03
C ASP A 126 -17.29 -29.21 -7.36
N ASP A 127 -18.63 -29.32 -7.44
CA ASP A 127 -19.39 -29.03 -8.66
C ASP A 127 -19.35 -27.54 -8.99
N ILE A 128 -19.43 -26.68 -7.97
CA ILE A 128 -19.32 -25.22 -8.12
C ILE A 128 -17.92 -24.85 -8.61
N VAL A 129 -16.89 -25.44 -8.02
CA VAL A 129 -15.49 -25.22 -8.41
C VAL A 129 -15.24 -25.69 -9.84
N LYS A 130 -15.78 -26.85 -10.23
CA LYS A 130 -15.68 -27.37 -11.61
C LYS A 130 -16.36 -26.44 -12.62
N GLU A 131 -17.57 -25.97 -12.32
CA GLU A 131 -18.30 -25.04 -13.18
C GLU A 131 -17.53 -23.72 -13.37
N GLN A 132 -16.96 -23.16 -12.29
CA GLN A 132 -16.13 -21.96 -12.35
C GLN A 132 -14.83 -22.21 -13.14
N ALA A 133 -14.18 -23.36 -12.96
CA ALA A 133 -12.97 -23.70 -13.70
C ALA A 133 -13.23 -23.81 -15.21
N LEU A 134 -14.37 -24.39 -15.61
CA LEU A 134 -14.79 -24.48 -17.02
C LEU A 134 -15.13 -23.11 -17.62
N ASP A 135 -15.85 -22.25 -16.88
CA ASP A 135 -16.15 -20.89 -17.31
C ASP A 135 -14.86 -20.08 -17.52
N LEU A 136 -13.93 -20.13 -16.55
CA LEU A 136 -12.63 -19.48 -16.68
C LEU A 136 -11.82 -20.01 -17.86
N LEU A 137 -11.80 -21.34 -18.06
CA LEU A 137 -11.09 -21.96 -19.18
C LEU A 137 -11.67 -21.50 -20.53
N SER A 138 -12.99 -21.32 -20.63
CA SER A 138 -13.65 -20.83 -21.84
C SER A 138 -13.27 -19.39 -22.20
N LYS A 139 -12.92 -18.57 -21.19
CA LYS A 139 -12.52 -17.17 -21.34
C LYS A 139 -11.03 -16.98 -21.57
N MET A 140 -10.22 -18.04 -21.47
CA MET A 140 -8.78 -17.93 -21.68
C MET A 140 -8.42 -17.66 -23.15
N PRO A 141 -7.47 -16.75 -23.42
CA PRO A 141 -6.98 -16.51 -24.78
C PRO A 141 -6.33 -17.78 -25.36
N PRO A 142 -6.23 -17.92 -26.69
CA PRO A 142 -5.50 -19.02 -27.32
C PRO A 142 -4.01 -18.95 -26.98
N ASP A 143 -3.33 -20.10 -27.08
CA ASP A 143 -1.89 -20.16 -26.81
C ASP A 143 -1.09 -19.33 -27.81
N PHE A 144 -0.08 -18.64 -27.31
CA PHE A 144 0.88 -17.86 -28.09
C PHE A 144 1.62 -18.75 -29.09
N VAL A 145 1.58 -18.37 -30.37
CA VAL A 145 2.35 -19.00 -31.44
C VAL A 145 3.53 -18.12 -31.79
N GLU A 146 4.72 -18.51 -31.34
CA GLU A 146 5.93 -17.68 -31.42
C GLU A 146 6.19 -17.14 -32.82
N GLU A 147 6.00 -17.95 -33.86
CA GLU A 147 6.23 -17.58 -35.25
C GLU A 147 5.34 -16.41 -35.71
N ILE A 148 4.05 -16.44 -35.34
CA ILE A 148 3.07 -15.41 -35.72
C ILE A 148 3.44 -14.08 -35.05
N PHE A 149 3.72 -14.12 -33.75
CA PHE A 149 4.05 -12.91 -32.99
C PHE A 149 5.43 -12.36 -33.36
N ARG A 150 6.40 -13.22 -33.68
CA ARG A 150 7.71 -12.79 -34.20
C ARG A 150 7.59 -12.05 -35.53
N ALA A 151 6.72 -12.54 -36.43
CA ALA A 151 6.42 -11.86 -37.68
C ALA A 151 5.68 -10.53 -37.47
N GLN A 152 4.77 -10.45 -36.50
CA GLN A 152 4.08 -9.21 -36.12
C GLN A 152 5.04 -8.18 -35.52
N ILE A 153 5.90 -8.60 -34.59
CA ILE A 153 6.93 -7.74 -33.97
C ILE A 153 7.84 -7.16 -35.05
N THR A 154 8.32 -7.99 -35.99
CA THR A 154 9.20 -7.53 -37.09
C THR A 154 8.58 -6.41 -37.92
N LYS A 155 7.25 -6.37 -38.04
CA LYS A 155 6.49 -5.32 -38.75
C LYS A 155 6.17 -4.10 -37.89
N LEU A 156 6.30 -4.20 -36.56
CA LEU A 156 5.98 -3.15 -35.61
C LEU A 156 7.05 -2.04 -35.66
N LYS A 157 6.60 -0.78 -35.70
CA LYS A 157 7.48 0.38 -35.54
C LYS A 157 7.84 0.54 -34.06
N GLY A 158 9.03 1.06 -33.78
CA GLY A 158 9.41 1.49 -32.44
C GLY A 158 8.61 2.71 -31.96
N PRO A 159 8.93 3.24 -30.76
CA PRO A 159 8.31 4.43 -30.22
C PRO A 159 8.27 5.62 -31.21
N PRO A 160 7.27 6.53 -31.11
CA PRO A 160 7.07 7.62 -32.08
C PRO A 160 8.28 8.53 -32.32
N ALA A 161 9.25 8.54 -31.40
CA ALA A 161 10.49 9.31 -31.49
C ALA A 161 11.68 8.57 -32.14
N THR A 162 11.50 7.33 -32.63
CA THR A 162 12.58 6.49 -33.16
C THR A 162 12.29 5.98 -34.57
N THR A 163 13.35 5.77 -35.37
CA THR A 163 13.27 5.14 -36.70
C THR A 163 13.34 3.61 -36.64
N ASP A 164 13.55 3.05 -35.45
CA ASP A 164 13.73 1.62 -35.23
C ASP A 164 12.47 0.83 -35.55
N LYS A 165 12.65 -0.41 -36.01
CA LYS A 165 11.57 -1.32 -36.39
C LYS A 165 11.90 -2.73 -35.98
N GLY A 166 10.86 -3.52 -35.70
CA GLY A 166 11.08 -4.91 -35.33
C GLY A 166 11.96 -5.05 -34.11
N PHE A 167 12.85 -6.03 -34.16
CA PHE A 167 13.81 -6.31 -33.09
C PHE A 167 14.99 -5.33 -33.02
N SER A 168 15.03 -4.29 -33.86
CA SER A 168 15.99 -3.19 -33.64
C SER A 168 15.49 -2.20 -32.59
N ALA A 169 14.19 -2.18 -32.28
CA ALA A 169 13.59 -1.32 -31.26
C ALA A 169 13.60 -2.02 -29.88
N PRO A 170 14.23 -1.46 -28.84
CA PRO A 170 14.29 -2.09 -27.51
C PRO A 170 12.93 -2.40 -26.89
N LEU A 171 11.93 -1.52 -27.09
CA LEU A 171 10.57 -1.73 -26.56
C LEU A 171 9.89 -2.96 -27.19
N ASN A 172 10.18 -3.25 -28.46
CA ASN A 172 9.63 -4.40 -29.16
C ASN A 172 10.26 -5.71 -28.67
N ILE A 173 11.55 -5.67 -28.32
CA ILE A 173 12.23 -6.80 -27.68
C ILE A 173 11.59 -7.07 -26.31
N PHE A 174 11.39 -6.03 -25.50
CA PHE A 174 10.73 -6.16 -24.18
C PHE A 174 9.31 -6.74 -24.30
N LEU A 175 8.50 -6.21 -25.23
CA LEU A 175 7.16 -6.71 -25.50
C LEU A 175 7.19 -8.21 -25.86
N PHE A 176 8.10 -8.62 -26.74
CA PHE A 176 8.21 -10.02 -27.13
C PHE A 176 8.59 -10.93 -25.95
N GLN A 177 9.51 -10.48 -25.08
CA GLN A 177 9.88 -11.21 -23.87
C GLN A 177 8.72 -11.32 -22.86
N GLU A 178 7.96 -10.24 -22.67
CA GLU A 178 6.78 -10.27 -21.79
C GLU A 178 5.68 -11.18 -22.34
N LEU A 179 5.48 -11.22 -23.67
CA LEU A 179 4.56 -12.18 -24.30
C LEU A 179 4.98 -13.63 -24.05
N GLN A 180 6.29 -13.93 -24.14
CA GLN A 180 6.81 -15.27 -23.82
C GLN A 180 6.60 -15.64 -22.34
N ARG A 181 6.85 -14.70 -21.43
CA ARG A 181 6.63 -14.90 -19.98
C ARG A 181 5.16 -15.12 -19.65
N LEU A 182 4.27 -14.29 -20.22
CA LEU A 182 2.83 -14.41 -20.04
C LEU A 182 2.32 -15.75 -20.59
N GLN A 183 2.83 -16.21 -21.73
CA GLN A 183 2.45 -17.51 -22.28
C GLN A 183 2.78 -18.66 -21.32
N ASN A 184 3.94 -18.63 -20.66
CA ASN A 184 4.30 -19.66 -19.69
C ASN A 184 3.29 -19.71 -18.54
N ILE A 185 2.85 -18.54 -18.06
CA ILE A 185 1.83 -18.44 -17.00
C ILE A 185 0.47 -18.95 -17.52
N ILE A 186 0.04 -18.54 -18.71
CA ILE A 186 -1.21 -18.99 -19.35
C ILE A 186 -1.21 -20.52 -19.50
N ALA A 187 -0.09 -21.11 -19.92
CA ALA A 187 0.03 -22.56 -20.06
C ALA A 187 -0.14 -23.28 -18.71
N ILE A 188 0.54 -22.80 -17.65
CA ILE A 188 0.42 -23.35 -16.30
C ILE A 188 -1.02 -23.24 -15.78
N VAL A 189 -1.64 -22.07 -15.91
CA VAL A 189 -3.02 -21.83 -15.48
C VAL A 189 -3.99 -22.74 -16.25
N ARG A 190 -3.80 -22.89 -17.57
CA ARG A 190 -4.63 -23.78 -18.39
C ARG A 190 -4.52 -25.24 -17.95
N VAL A 191 -3.32 -25.71 -17.64
CA VAL A 191 -3.10 -27.08 -17.13
C VAL A 191 -3.78 -27.26 -15.77
N ASN A 192 -3.61 -26.31 -14.86
CA ASN A 192 -4.21 -26.37 -13.52
C ASN A 192 -5.75 -26.35 -13.60
N LEU A 193 -6.33 -25.45 -14.40
CA LEU A 193 -7.78 -25.38 -14.58
C LEU A 193 -8.34 -26.66 -15.22
N LYS A 194 -7.65 -27.23 -16.22
CA LYS A 194 -8.03 -28.53 -16.80
C LYS A 194 -7.99 -29.64 -15.76
N SER A 195 -6.99 -29.66 -14.89
CA SER A 195 -6.87 -30.65 -13.82
C SER A 195 -7.97 -30.53 -12.78
N ILE A 196 -8.43 -29.32 -12.47
CA ILE A 196 -9.52 -29.06 -11.52
C ILE A 196 -10.89 -29.41 -12.16
N ALA A 197 -11.04 -29.15 -13.46
CA ALA A 197 -12.27 -29.43 -14.20
C ALA A 197 -12.47 -30.91 -14.56
N ALA A 198 -11.41 -31.73 -14.50
CA ALA A 198 -11.48 -33.19 -14.71
C ALA A 198 -12.19 -33.90 -13.55
#